data_AF-A0A4Z1J2Y0-F1
#
_entry.id   AF-A0A4Z1J2Y0-F1
#
_cell.length_a   1.000
_cell.length_b   1.000
_cell.length_c   1.000
_cell.angle_alpha   90.00
_cell.angle_beta   90.00
_cell.angle_gamma   90.00
#
_symmetry.space_group_name_H-M   'P 1'
#
loop_
_entity.id
_entity.type
_entity.pdbx_description
1 polymer ?
#
loop_
_entity_poly.entity_id
_entity_poly.type
_entity_poly.pdbx_seq_one_letter_code
_entity_poly.pdbx_strand_id
1 'polypeptide(L)'
;MKGAENGLWRILGAPASLRHNPAQRYGRIARHLGLPPSAGMKEILDKMTSAAHATSIPPNIISSGPADGGKYVQTYGMHVVQTPEKSWTNWSIARAMVHNKNHLAGLVIEPRHIWQIHQQWKRIGKDIPRALAFGVPPAAIMAASMPIPDGVTESGYIGAMTGSALDDPTLRSFSSGTLSITETAPEGPFSEIHGYVFPGDTHEWPKYKVNAITYRNNAILPVSNCGRIIDETYTLIGSLAAAEIRQLC
;
A
#
# COMPACT_ATOMS: atom_id res chain seq x y z
N MET A 1 -11.01 11.08 16.63
CA MET A 1 -9.94 10.24 17.21
C MET A 1 -9.29 11.06 18.33
N LYS A 2 -8.87 10.44 19.45
CA LYS A 2 -8.12 11.16 20.48
C LYS A 2 -6.73 11.54 19.93
N GLY A 3 -6.36 12.82 20.02
CA GLY A 3 -5.09 13.33 19.47
C GLY A 3 -5.07 13.54 17.95
N ALA A 4 -6.22 13.62 17.28
CA ALA A 4 -6.32 14.12 15.91
C ALA A 4 -6.65 15.61 15.93
N GLU A 5 -5.88 16.41 15.19
CA GLU A 5 -5.93 17.87 15.21
C GLU A 5 -5.97 18.43 13.78
N ASN A 6 -6.54 19.62 13.59
CA ASN A 6 -6.55 20.34 12.29
C ASN A 6 -7.09 19.53 11.09
N GLY A 7 -7.94 18.53 11.33
CA GLY A 7 -8.50 17.63 10.31
C GLY A 7 -7.63 16.41 9.96
N LEU A 8 -6.51 16.21 10.65
CA LEU A 8 -5.54 15.13 10.48
C LEU A 8 -5.58 14.19 11.71
N TRP A 9 -6.11 12.98 11.65
CA TRP A 9 -6.87 12.33 10.57
C TRP A 9 -8.00 11.47 11.16
N ARG A 10 -8.92 11.01 10.30
CA ARG A 10 -9.82 9.87 10.56
C ARG A 10 -9.14 8.58 10.09
N ILE A 11 -9.55 7.42 10.61
CA ILE A 11 -9.05 6.11 10.14
C ILE A 11 -10.10 5.36 9.32
N LEU A 12 -9.62 4.68 8.27
CA LEU A 12 -10.34 3.71 7.45
C LEU A 12 -9.66 2.34 7.66
N GLY A 13 -10.03 1.63 8.73
CA GLY A 13 -9.62 0.23 8.92
C GLY A 13 -10.20 -0.70 7.84
N ALA A 14 -9.70 -1.93 7.73
CA ALA A 14 -10.36 -3.03 7.01
C ALA A 14 -10.89 -2.71 5.57
N PRO A 15 -10.18 -1.95 4.71
CA PRO A 15 -10.72 -1.45 3.45
C PRO A 15 -11.12 -2.52 2.43
N ALA A 16 -10.41 -3.66 2.33
CA ALA A 16 -10.62 -4.69 1.30
C ALA A 16 -10.94 -6.10 1.86
N SER A 17 -11.11 -6.23 3.18
CA SER A 17 -11.55 -7.46 3.85
C SER A 17 -13.03 -7.80 3.59
N LEU A 18 -13.43 -9.04 3.91
CA LEU A 18 -14.69 -9.62 3.45
C LEU A 18 -15.95 -9.03 4.13
N ARG A 19 -17.11 -9.24 3.48
CA ARG A 19 -18.45 -9.02 4.05
C ARG A 19 -19.02 -10.33 4.60
N HIS A 20 -19.85 -10.22 5.63
CA HIS A 20 -20.55 -11.36 6.23
C HIS A 20 -21.60 -12.00 5.29
N ASN A 21 -22.36 -11.17 4.56
CA ASN A 21 -23.37 -11.64 3.60
C ASN A 21 -22.71 -12.48 2.48
N PRO A 22 -23.03 -13.78 2.32
CA PRO A 22 -22.43 -14.63 1.29
C PRO A 22 -22.61 -14.10 -0.13
N ALA A 23 -23.80 -13.58 -0.46
CA ALA A 23 -24.14 -13.02 -1.77
C ALA A 23 -23.43 -11.69 -2.09
N GLN A 24 -22.63 -11.16 -1.15
CA GLN A 24 -21.74 -10.01 -1.37
C GLN A 24 -20.37 -10.21 -0.68
N ARG A 25 -19.92 -11.46 -0.50
CA ARG A 25 -18.75 -11.79 0.34
C ARG A 25 -17.50 -10.98 -0.02
N TYR A 26 -17.24 -10.82 -1.31
CA TYR A 26 -16.10 -10.08 -1.85
C TYR A 26 -16.42 -8.60 -2.15
N GLY A 27 -17.61 -8.11 -1.76
CA GLY A 27 -18.14 -6.81 -2.15
C GLY A 27 -17.39 -5.57 -1.63
N ARG A 28 -16.30 -5.72 -0.86
CA ARG A 28 -15.32 -4.63 -0.67
C ARG A 28 -14.29 -4.63 -1.81
N ILE A 29 -13.69 -5.78 -2.09
CA ILE A 29 -12.75 -6.02 -3.20
C ILE A 29 -13.41 -5.69 -4.55
N ALA A 30 -14.64 -6.14 -4.80
CA ALA A 30 -15.40 -5.80 -6.02
C ALA A 30 -15.58 -4.27 -6.18
N ARG A 31 -15.77 -3.55 -5.07
CA ARG A 31 -15.80 -2.08 -5.04
C ARG A 31 -14.42 -1.42 -5.17
N HIS A 32 -13.33 -2.16 -5.25
CA HIS A 32 -12.01 -1.68 -5.70
C HIS A 32 -11.77 -1.95 -7.20
N LEU A 33 -12.79 -2.42 -7.94
CA LEU A 33 -12.75 -2.81 -9.36
C LEU A 33 -13.93 -2.27 -10.21
N GLY A 34 -14.72 -1.34 -9.66
CA GLY A 34 -15.97 -0.83 -10.24
C GLY A 34 -17.14 -1.84 -10.22
N LEU A 35 -16.89 -3.09 -9.85
CA LEU A 35 -17.82 -4.21 -9.99
C LEU A 35 -19.05 -4.11 -9.05
N PRO A 36 -20.15 -4.82 -9.39
CA PRO A 36 -21.27 -5.06 -8.49
C PRO A 36 -20.81 -5.71 -7.17
N PRO A 37 -21.39 -5.37 -6.00
CA PRO A 37 -21.02 -5.98 -4.72
C PRO A 37 -21.19 -7.50 -4.65
N SER A 38 -21.95 -8.09 -5.58
CA SER A 38 -22.22 -9.53 -5.71
C SER A 38 -21.22 -10.29 -6.59
N ALA A 39 -20.24 -9.60 -7.19
CA ALA A 39 -19.26 -10.25 -8.08
C ALA A 39 -18.48 -11.36 -7.34
N GLY A 40 -18.38 -12.52 -7.99
CA GLY A 40 -17.61 -13.67 -7.52
C GLY A 40 -16.10 -13.45 -7.67
N MET A 41 -15.31 -14.26 -6.97
CA MET A 41 -13.84 -14.16 -7.05
C MET A 41 -13.33 -14.35 -8.49
N LYS A 42 -13.96 -15.19 -9.31
CA LYS A 42 -13.58 -15.32 -10.74
C LYS A 42 -13.72 -13.98 -11.49
N GLU A 43 -14.86 -13.31 -11.37
CA GLU A 43 -15.09 -12.01 -12.03
C GLU A 43 -14.13 -10.93 -11.51
N ILE A 44 -13.77 -10.99 -10.22
CA ILE A 44 -12.77 -10.13 -9.60
C ILE A 44 -11.38 -10.38 -10.19
N LEU A 45 -10.94 -11.63 -10.30
CA LEU A 45 -9.65 -11.99 -10.91
C LEU A 45 -9.61 -11.65 -12.41
N ASP A 46 -10.63 -12.06 -13.17
CA ASP A 46 -10.75 -11.77 -14.60
C ASP A 46 -10.80 -10.25 -14.86
N LYS A 47 -11.46 -9.47 -13.99
CA LYS A 47 -11.50 -8.01 -14.07
C LYS A 47 -10.16 -7.38 -13.68
N MET A 48 -9.45 -7.87 -12.65
CA MET A 48 -8.09 -7.43 -12.31
C MET A 48 -7.07 -7.71 -13.42
N THR A 49 -7.22 -8.81 -14.16
CA THR A 49 -6.38 -9.11 -15.35
C THR A 49 -6.85 -8.40 -16.62
N SER A 50 -8.08 -7.90 -16.69
CA SER A 50 -8.49 -6.85 -17.65
C SER A 50 -7.94 -5.45 -17.26
N ALA A 51 -6.77 -5.45 -16.61
CA ALA A 51 -6.20 -4.45 -15.72
C ALA A 51 -7.09 -4.04 -14.51
N ALA A 52 -6.51 -3.90 -13.30
CA ALA A 52 -6.55 -2.78 -12.32
C ALA A 52 -7.61 -2.50 -11.15
N HIS A 53 -8.68 -1.68 -11.27
CA HIS A 53 -9.05 -0.55 -10.35
C HIS A 53 -10.50 -0.01 -9.96
N ALA A 54 -10.54 0.80 -8.87
CA ALA A 54 -11.53 1.82 -8.36
C ALA A 54 -12.80 1.36 -7.60
N THR A 55 -13.38 1.96 -6.53
CA THR A 55 -13.06 3.00 -5.51
C THR A 55 -14.06 2.87 -4.30
N SER A 56 -13.66 3.19 -3.04
CA SER A 56 -14.24 2.63 -1.78
C SER A 56 -14.81 3.62 -0.71
N ILE A 57 -15.56 3.11 0.29
CA ILE A 57 -16.14 3.82 1.48
C ILE A 57 -16.20 2.87 2.75
N PRO A 58 -16.73 3.25 3.96
CA PRO A 58 -16.02 3.24 5.25
C PRO A 58 -16.18 1.98 6.16
N PRO A 59 -15.50 1.90 7.33
CA PRO A 59 -15.35 0.65 8.09
C PRO A 59 -15.60 0.74 9.61
N ASN A 60 -15.34 -0.38 10.30
CA ASN A 60 -15.41 -0.54 11.77
C ASN A 60 -14.04 -0.32 12.46
N ILE A 61 -14.06 -0.10 13.77
CA ILE A 61 -12.89 0.12 14.64
C ILE A 61 -12.80 -1.00 15.68
N ILE A 62 -11.59 -1.44 16.02
CA ILE A 62 -11.29 -2.46 17.06
C ILE A 62 -10.47 -1.80 18.18
N SER A 63 -10.58 -2.30 19.42
CA SER A 63 -10.06 -1.63 20.62
C SER A 63 -8.63 -2.00 21.05
N SER A 64 -8.12 -3.17 20.68
CA SER A 64 -6.74 -3.59 20.98
C SER A 64 -6.27 -4.75 20.09
N GLY A 65 -4.94 -4.94 20.03
CA GLY A 65 -4.25 -6.06 19.38
C GLY A 65 -2.90 -6.31 20.08
N PRO A 66 -2.12 -7.33 19.66
CA PRO A 66 -0.77 -7.55 20.17
C PRO A 66 0.15 -6.34 19.88
N ALA A 67 1.19 -6.15 20.69
CA ALA A 67 2.05 -4.98 20.58
C ALA A 67 3.10 -5.14 19.47
N ASP A 68 2.85 -4.46 18.34
CA ASP A 68 3.89 -4.16 17.34
C ASP A 68 5.04 -3.35 18.00
N GLY A 69 6.25 -3.42 17.45
CA GLY A 69 7.44 -2.72 17.94
C GLY A 69 7.38 -1.19 17.88
N GLY A 70 6.35 -0.63 17.25
CA GLY A 70 6.15 0.82 17.18
C GLY A 70 4.89 1.21 16.41
N LYS A 71 4.78 2.49 16.07
CA LYS A 71 3.55 3.07 15.50
C LYS A 71 3.56 2.98 13.97
N TYR A 72 2.84 2.01 13.43
CA TYR A 72 2.66 1.84 11.99
C TYR A 72 1.68 2.87 11.42
N VAL A 73 2.24 3.94 10.83
CA VAL A 73 1.46 4.92 10.06
C VAL A 73 1.18 4.43 8.64
N GLN A 74 1.97 3.49 8.14
CA GLN A 74 1.93 3.01 6.77
C GLN A 74 1.71 1.50 6.72
N THR A 75 0.45 1.10 6.50
CA THR A 75 0.03 -0.28 6.20
C THR A 75 -0.90 -0.40 4.98
N TYR A 76 -1.38 0.72 4.41
CA TYR A 76 -2.28 0.75 3.24
C TYR A 76 -2.13 2.04 2.41
N GLY A 77 -0.98 2.72 2.49
CA GLY A 77 -0.58 3.80 1.60
C GLY A 77 0.30 3.29 0.47
N MET A 78 0.44 4.12 -0.56
CA MET A 78 1.18 3.82 -1.78
C MET A 78 2.51 4.59 -1.78
N HIS A 79 3.64 3.89 -1.71
CA HIS A 79 4.93 4.50 -2.01
C HIS A 79 5.03 4.75 -3.51
N VAL A 80 5.56 5.91 -3.90
CA VAL A 80 5.90 6.24 -5.28
C VAL A 80 7.39 6.55 -5.34
N VAL A 81 8.11 5.79 -6.14
CA VAL A 81 9.55 5.95 -6.43
C VAL A 81 9.77 5.79 -7.94
N GLN A 82 10.84 6.39 -8.46
CA GLN A 82 11.14 6.40 -9.89
C GLN A 82 12.62 6.02 -10.11
N THR A 83 12.97 5.41 -11.25
CA THR A 83 14.37 5.17 -11.64
C THR A 83 15.12 6.50 -11.81
N PRO A 84 16.45 6.55 -11.61
CA PRO A 84 17.23 7.78 -11.80
C PRO A 84 17.08 8.40 -13.19
N GLU A 85 16.96 7.56 -14.21
CA GLU A 85 16.79 7.91 -15.63
C GLU A 85 15.33 8.27 -15.97
N LYS A 86 14.41 8.16 -15.01
CA LYS A 86 12.97 8.44 -15.11
C LYS A 86 12.17 7.52 -16.03
N SER A 87 12.78 6.46 -16.56
CA SER A 87 12.19 5.46 -17.43
C SER A 87 11.04 4.66 -16.82
N TRP A 88 11.08 4.42 -15.50
CA TRP A 88 10.10 3.60 -14.79
C TRP A 88 9.72 4.24 -13.46
N THR A 89 8.42 4.35 -13.19
CA THR A 89 7.87 4.77 -11.88
C THR A 89 7.16 3.57 -11.28
N ASN A 90 7.56 3.16 -10.07
CA ASN A 90 6.90 2.10 -9.31
C ASN A 90 6.01 2.69 -8.21
N TRP A 91 4.80 2.16 -8.14
CA TRP A 91 3.81 2.39 -7.09
C TRP A 91 3.64 1.09 -6.29
N SER A 92 3.98 1.09 -5.00
CA SER A 92 3.99 -0.17 -4.22
C SER A 92 3.59 0.01 -2.76
N ILE A 93 2.91 -1.00 -2.18
CA ILE A 93 2.75 -1.10 -0.72
C ILE A 93 3.95 -1.81 -0.10
N ALA A 94 4.71 -1.04 0.68
CA ALA A 94 5.64 -1.53 1.69
C ALA A 94 5.24 -0.89 3.03
N ARG A 95 5.33 -1.61 4.16
CA ARG A 95 4.97 -1.04 5.47
C ARG A 95 6.06 -0.11 5.99
N ALA A 96 5.67 0.88 6.79
CA ALA A 96 6.61 1.74 7.49
C ALA A 96 6.10 2.20 8.87
N MET A 97 7.00 2.13 9.84
CA MET A 97 6.85 2.48 11.24
C MET A 97 7.38 3.88 11.50
N VAL A 98 6.72 4.68 12.34
CA VAL A 98 7.24 5.99 12.78
C VAL A 98 8.46 5.76 13.67
N HIS A 99 9.63 6.19 13.19
CA HIS A 99 10.90 6.12 13.93
C HIS A 99 11.14 7.40 14.75
N ASN A 100 10.92 8.58 14.16
CA ASN A 100 10.98 9.87 14.87
C ASN A 100 10.11 10.94 14.18
N LYS A 101 10.16 12.19 14.66
CA LYS A 101 9.31 13.32 14.20
C LYS A 101 9.25 13.54 12.69
N ASN A 102 10.28 13.14 11.95
CA ASN A 102 10.36 13.33 10.49
C ASN A 102 11.01 12.16 9.76
N HIS A 103 11.02 10.96 10.35
CA HIS A 103 11.53 9.74 9.71
C HIS A 103 10.62 8.54 10.02
N LEU A 104 10.36 7.74 9.00
CA LEU A 104 9.87 6.37 9.16
C LEU A 104 11.02 5.38 8.95
N ALA A 105 10.93 4.18 9.51
CA ALA A 105 11.70 3.00 9.09
C ALA A 105 10.75 2.02 8.40
N GLY A 106 11.17 1.27 7.39
CA GLY A 106 10.24 0.42 6.64
C GLY A 106 10.89 -0.51 5.63
N LEU A 107 10.17 -1.57 5.28
CA LEU A 107 10.71 -2.69 4.51
C LEU A 107 11.13 -2.27 3.09
N VAL A 108 12.35 -2.66 2.69
CA VAL A 108 12.87 -2.54 1.32
C VAL A 108 13.47 -3.90 0.95
N ILE A 109 12.60 -4.84 0.59
CA ILE A 109 12.90 -6.28 0.49
C ILE A 109 13.06 -6.73 -0.97
N GLU A 110 14.12 -7.47 -1.25
CA GLU A 110 14.36 -8.21 -2.49
C GLU A 110 13.28 -9.30 -2.68
N PRO A 111 12.70 -9.50 -3.89
CA PRO A 111 13.04 -8.89 -5.18
C PRO A 111 12.14 -7.69 -5.57
N ARG A 112 11.40 -7.08 -4.62
CA ARG A 112 10.35 -6.09 -4.93
C ARG A 112 10.90 -4.88 -5.70
N HIS A 113 10.11 -4.32 -6.61
CA HIS A 113 10.46 -3.14 -7.42
C HIS A 113 11.05 -1.95 -6.62
N ILE A 114 10.50 -1.64 -5.44
CA ILE A 114 11.02 -0.58 -4.56
C ILE A 114 12.48 -0.86 -4.11
N TRP A 115 12.84 -2.12 -3.89
CA TRP A 115 14.22 -2.54 -3.65
C TRP A 115 15.04 -2.43 -4.94
N GLN A 116 14.55 -2.92 -6.07
CA GLN A 116 15.29 -2.84 -7.35
C GLN A 116 15.67 -1.39 -7.71
N ILE A 117 14.72 -0.46 -7.59
CA ILE A 117 14.95 0.98 -7.80
C ILE A 117 15.89 1.54 -6.75
N HIS A 118 15.75 1.17 -5.47
CA HIS A 118 16.70 1.55 -4.42
C HIS A 118 18.14 1.12 -4.79
N GLN A 119 18.34 -0.09 -5.32
CA GLN A 119 19.67 -0.54 -5.76
C GLN A 119 20.22 0.27 -6.95
N GLN A 120 19.37 0.78 -7.85
CA GLN A 120 19.79 1.67 -8.94
C GLN A 120 20.28 3.02 -8.39
N TRP A 121 19.51 3.66 -7.51
CA TRP A 121 19.90 4.91 -6.85
C TRP A 121 21.16 4.75 -5.98
N LYS A 122 21.31 3.60 -5.31
CA LYS A 122 22.50 3.27 -4.52
C LYS A 122 23.76 3.16 -5.37
N ARG A 123 23.69 2.64 -6.60
CA ARG A 123 24.83 2.61 -7.56
C ARG A 123 25.32 4.00 -7.96
N ILE A 124 24.44 5.00 -8.00
CA ILE A 124 24.80 6.40 -8.32
C ILE A 124 25.03 7.28 -7.08
N GLY A 125 25.07 6.69 -5.88
CA GLY A 125 25.40 7.38 -4.63
C GLY A 125 24.41 8.46 -4.19
N LYS A 126 23.12 8.34 -4.54
CA LYS A 126 22.09 9.33 -4.20
C LYS A 126 20.89 8.70 -3.49
N ASP A 127 20.37 9.41 -2.49
CA ASP A 127 19.08 9.12 -1.86
C ASP A 127 17.93 9.18 -2.87
N ILE A 128 16.92 8.31 -2.72
CA ILE A 128 15.81 8.17 -3.66
C ILE A 128 14.74 9.22 -3.38
N PRO A 129 14.38 10.10 -4.34
CA PRO A 129 13.21 10.97 -4.21
C PRO A 129 11.93 10.14 -4.16
N ARG A 130 11.06 10.41 -3.18
CA ARG A 130 9.84 9.63 -2.96
C ARG A 130 8.61 10.48 -2.67
N ALA A 131 7.45 9.89 -2.97
CA ALA A 131 6.20 10.21 -2.29
C ALA A 131 5.69 8.98 -1.52
N LEU A 132 4.85 9.20 -0.52
CA LEU A 132 4.02 8.17 0.11
C LEU A 132 2.62 8.76 0.32
N ALA A 133 1.63 8.22 -0.39
CA ALA A 133 0.27 8.76 -0.45
C ALA A 133 -0.75 7.85 0.24
N PHE A 134 -1.74 8.45 0.91
CA PHE A 134 -2.69 7.79 1.80
C PHE A 134 -4.14 8.01 1.36
N GLY A 135 -4.93 6.94 1.34
CA GLY A 135 -6.31 6.99 0.86
C GLY A 135 -6.37 7.44 -0.59
N VAL A 136 -5.38 7.00 -1.39
CA VAL A 136 -5.31 7.11 -2.84
C VAL A 136 -6.57 6.53 -3.48
N PRO A 137 -6.88 6.80 -4.76
CA PRO A 137 -7.88 6.03 -5.49
C PRO A 137 -7.66 4.53 -5.24
N PRO A 138 -8.62 3.78 -4.64
CA PRO A 138 -8.45 2.34 -4.38
C PRO A 138 -8.32 1.49 -5.63
N ALA A 139 -8.47 2.13 -6.79
CA ALA A 139 -7.64 1.93 -7.97
C ALA A 139 -6.17 1.65 -7.65
N ALA A 140 -5.31 2.67 -7.69
CA ALA A 140 -3.86 2.60 -7.60
C ALA A 140 -3.34 1.68 -6.46
N ILE A 141 -4.05 1.57 -5.33
CA ILE A 141 -3.66 0.67 -4.22
C ILE A 141 -3.74 -0.84 -4.58
N MET A 142 -4.59 -1.23 -5.54
CA MET A 142 -4.70 -2.60 -6.06
C MET A 142 -3.51 -2.95 -6.97
N ALA A 143 -3.17 -2.09 -7.94
CA ALA A 143 -1.98 -2.31 -8.78
C ALA A 143 -0.69 -2.21 -7.94
N ALA A 144 -0.65 -1.30 -6.96
CA ALA A 144 0.46 -1.23 -6.00
C ALA A 144 0.53 -2.43 -5.01
N SER A 145 -0.40 -3.37 -5.12
CA SER A 145 -0.39 -4.68 -4.44
C SER A 145 -0.19 -5.86 -5.42
N MET A 146 -0.07 -5.58 -6.73
CA MET A 146 0.00 -6.56 -7.81
C MET A 146 1.45 -6.72 -8.28
N PRO A 147 1.99 -7.95 -8.39
CA PRO A 147 3.35 -8.17 -8.88
C PRO A 147 3.38 -8.12 -10.41
N ILE A 148 3.06 -6.96 -10.99
CA ILE A 148 3.17 -6.70 -12.43
C ILE A 148 4.64 -6.79 -12.91
N PRO A 149 4.93 -6.96 -14.21
CA PRO A 149 6.30 -7.14 -14.69
C PRO A 149 7.24 -5.93 -14.43
N ASP A 150 8.53 -6.23 -14.23
CA ASP A 150 9.61 -5.23 -14.08
C ASP A 150 9.57 -4.16 -15.18
N GLY A 151 9.79 -2.90 -14.81
CA GLY A 151 9.80 -1.77 -15.74
C GLY A 151 8.42 -1.26 -16.16
N VAL A 152 7.34 -2.01 -15.93
CA VAL A 152 5.97 -1.52 -16.17
C VAL A 152 5.62 -0.48 -15.09
N THR A 153 5.22 0.72 -15.52
CA THR A 153 4.73 1.76 -14.61
C THR A 153 3.25 1.55 -14.35
N GLU A 154 2.86 1.47 -13.08
CA GLU A 154 1.47 1.18 -12.70
C GLU A 154 0.51 2.21 -13.29
N SER A 155 0.84 3.50 -13.36
CA SER A 155 -0.05 4.52 -13.94
C SER A 155 -0.43 4.28 -15.41
N GLY A 156 0.39 3.55 -16.17
CA GLY A 156 0.03 3.05 -17.50
C GLY A 156 -0.95 1.88 -17.42
N TYR A 157 -0.73 0.95 -16.48
CA TYR A 157 -1.67 -0.13 -16.16
C TYR A 157 -3.01 0.39 -15.60
N ILE A 158 -3.03 1.54 -14.88
CA ILE A 158 -4.28 2.19 -14.44
C ILE A 158 -5.17 2.44 -15.66
N GLY A 159 -4.65 3.16 -16.67
CA GLY A 159 -5.44 3.63 -17.82
C GLY A 159 -6.18 2.50 -18.54
N ALA A 160 -5.58 1.31 -18.54
CA ALA A 160 -6.14 0.10 -19.14
C ALA A 160 -7.37 -0.46 -18.40
N MET A 161 -7.52 -0.38 -17.06
CA MET A 161 -8.80 -0.84 -16.46
C MET A 161 -9.91 0.11 -16.83
N THR A 162 -9.70 1.37 -16.49
CA THR A 162 -10.78 2.34 -16.30
C THR A 162 -11.30 2.88 -17.63
N GLY A 163 -10.62 2.59 -18.74
CA GLY A 163 -10.87 3.25 -20.02
C GLY A 163 -10.50 4.73 -20.01
N SER A 164 -9.82 5.18 -18.95
CA SER A 164 -9.44 6.56 -18.69
C SER A 164 -8.12 6.58 -17.93
N ALA A 165 -7.20 7.44 -18.34
CA ALA A 165 -6.02 7.76 -17.54
C ALA A 165 -6.41 8.34 -16.16
N LEU A 166 -5.47 8.37 -15.21
CA LEU A 166 -5.62 9.27 -14.07
C LEU A 166 -5.23 10.68 -14.49
N ASP A 167 -6.10 11.63 -14.20
CA ASP A 167 -5.72 13.04 -14.13
C ASP A 167 -4.61 13.23 -13.09
N ASP A 168 -3.80 14.27 -13.31
CA ASP A 168 -2.60 14.62 -12.55
C ASP A 168 -2.78 14.44 -11.02
N PRO A 169 -1.85 13.78 -10.31
CA PRO A 169 -2.22 12.93 -9.19
C PRO A 169 -2.97 13.65 -8.07
N THR A 170 -4.29 13.44 -8.01
CA THR A 170 -5.16 13.86 -6.90
C THR A 170 -4.96 13.01 -5.64
N LEU A 171 -3.70 12.67 -5.35
CA LEU A 171 -3.15 12.13 -4.12
C LEU A 171 -3.23 13.20 -3.02
N ARG A 172 -4.44 13.68 -2.71
CA ARG A 172 -4.72 14.82 -1.81
C ARG A 172 -4.30 14.59 -0.35
N SER A 173 -3.61 13.49 -0.03
CA SER A 173 -2.98 13.22 1.26
C SER A 173 -1.67 12.47 1.00
N PHE A 174 -0.53 13.15 1.06
CA PHE A 174 0.79 12.52 0.86
C PHE A 174 1.90 13.16 1.69
N SER A 175 2.95 12.37 1.95
CA SER A 175 4.25 12.87 2.41
C SER A 175 5.26 12.82 1.26
N SER A 176 6.12 13.82 1.17
CA SER A 176 7.27 13.84 0.24
C SER A 176 8.59 13.91 1.01
N GLY A 177 9.65 13.42 0.40
CA GLY A 177 10.99 13.42 0.99
C GLY A 177 11.92 12.44 0.28
N THR A 178 12.81 11.80 1.03
CA THR A 178 13.72 10.78 0.51
C THR A 178 13.54 9.43 1.20
N LEU A 179 13.96 8.37 0.50
CA LEU A 179 14.32 7.07 1.07
C LEU A 179 15.85 6.98 1.01
N SER A 180 16.51 6.70 2.12
CA SER A 180 17.97 6.70 2.18
C SER A 180 18.58 5.42 1.62
N ILE A 181 19.71 5.57 0.93
CA ILE A 181 20.53 4.44 0.44
C ILE A 181 21.56 3.94 1.47
N THR A 182 21.75 4.66 2.58
CA THR A 182 22.77 4.39 3.60
C THR A 182 22.23 4.38 5.02
N GLU A 183 21.27 5.23 5.38
CA GLU A 183 20.72 5.28 6.74
C GLU A 183 19.65 4.20 6.97
N THR A 184 19.81 3.40 8.02
CA THR A 184 18.78 2.49 8.56
C THR A 184 18.25 2.96 9.91
N ALA A 185 17.16 2.35 10.38
CA ALA A 185 16.68 2.40 11.75
C ALA A 185 15.91 1.12 12.10
N PRO A 186 15.67 0.84 13.39
CA PRO A 186 14.89 -0.32 13.82
C PRO A 186 13.44 -0.27 13.28
N GLU A 187 12.97 -1.38 12.73
CA GLU A 187 11.58 -1.65 12.37
C GLU A 187 11.20 -3.08 12.78
N GLY A 188 9.93 -3.28 13.12
CA GLY A 188 9.43 -4.54 13.67
C GLY A 188 9.62 -4.69 15.19
N PRO A 189 9.06 -5.75 15.80
CA PRO A 189 8.23 -6.76 15.16
C PRO A 189 6.85 -6.21 14.75
N PHE A 190 6.16 -6.94 13.87
CA PHE A 190 4.86 -6.55 13.34
C PHE A 190 3.95 -7.78 13.21
N SER A 191 2.63 -7.56 13.22
CA SER A 191 1.64 -8.61 12.94
C SER A 191 1.60 -8.97 11.45
N GLU A 192 2.33 -10.04 11.08
CA GLU A 192 2.47 -10.48 9.68
C GLU A 192 1.21 -11.16 9.13
N ILE A 193 1.10 -11.20 7.79
CA ILE A 193 0.08 -11.93 7.01
C ILE A 193 -0.19 -13.36 7.51
N HIS A 194 0.81 -14.03 8.11
CA HIS A 194 0.67 -15.39 8.61
C HIS A 194 -0.13 -15.50 9.92
N GLY A 195 -0.49 -14.39 10.56
CA GLY A 195 -1.23 -14.36 11.82
C GLY A 195 -0.39 -14.48 13.09
N TYR A 196 0.88 -14.06 13.00
CA TYR A 196 1.85 -14.11 14.09
C TYR A 196 2.62 -12.78 14.22
N VAL A 197 2.94 -12.42 15.46
CA VAL A 197 3.99 -11.46 15.83
C VAL A 197 5.09 -12.28 16.50
N PHE A 198 6.36 -12.04 16.16
CA PHE A 198 7.50 -12.65 16.84
C PHE A 198 8.12 -11.62 17.81
N PRO A 199 7.93 -11.73 19.14
CA PRO A 199 8.38 -10.70 20.07
C PRO A 199 9.91 -10.53 20.04
N GLY A 200 10.38 -9.30 19.84
CA GLY A 200 11.81 -8.98 19.71
C GLY A 200 12.39 -9.14 18.30
N ASP A 201 11.59 -9.53 17.31
CA ASP A 201 12.01 -9.64 15.90
C ASP A 201 12.06 -8.25 15.23
N THR A 202 13.01 -7.42 15.68
CA THR A 202 13.28 -6.06 15.22
C THR A 202 14.56 -6.04 14.38
N HIS A 203 14.51 -5.43 13.20
CA HIS A 203 15.62 -5.40 12.24
C HIS A 203 15.91 -3.98 11.74
N GLU A 204 17.14 -3.74 11.28
CA GLU A 204 17.56 -2.45 10.71
C GLU A 204 17.08 -2.31 9.25
N TRP A 205 16.16 -1.38 9.02
CA TRP A 205 15.57 -1.12 7.69
C TRP A 205 15.78 0.34 7.25
N PRO A 206 15.85 0.63 5.93
CA PRO A 206 16.14 1.99 5.43
C PRO A 206 15.22 3.09 5.97
N LYS A 207 15.80 4.27 6.24
CA LYS A 207 15.07 5.45 6.70
C LYS A 207 14.34 6.15 5.56
N TYR A 208 13.07 6.49 5.81
CA TYR A 208 12.22 7.32 4.96
C TYR A 208 12.08 8.71 5.57
N LYS A 209 12.97 9.64 5.19
CA LYS A 209 12.92 11.04 5.63
C LYS A 209 11.67 11.74 5.06
N VAL A 210 10.93 12.44 5.90
CA VAL A 210 9.77 13.27 5.55
C VAL A 210 10.20 14.72 5.54
N ASN A 211 10.03 15.39 4.40
CA ASN A 211 10.32 16.82 4.23
C ASN A 211 9.04 17.67 4.29
N ALA A 212 7.93 17.17 3.73
CA ALA A 212 6.63 17.83 3.78
C ALA A 212 5.48 16.81 3.86
N ILE A 213 4.32 17.27 4.36
CA ILE A 213 3.06 16.53 4.37
C ILE A 213 1.97 17.48 3.85
N THR A 214 1.17 17.03 2.90
CA THR A 214 -0.06 17.71 2.47
C THR A 214 -1.27 16.81 2.74
N TYR A 215 -2.44 17.39 3.03
CA TYR A 215 -3.64 16.62 3.32
C TYR A 215 -4.94 17.36 2.99
N ARG A 216 -5.94 16.58 2.57
CA ARG A 216 -7.33 17.02 2.36
C ARG A 216 -7.97 17.40 3.69
N ASN A 217 -8.88 18.36 3.66
CA ASN A 217 -9.76 18.66 4.80
C ASN A 217 -10.49 17.38 5.24
N ASN A 218 -10.51 17.10 6.55
CA ASN A 218 -11.05 15.86 7.13
C ASN A 218 -10.41 14.58 6.55
N ALA A 219 -9.08 14.53 6.53
CA ALA A 219 -8.27 13.45 5.99
C ALA A 219 -8.66 12.06 6.51
N ILE A 220 -8.42 11.04 5.69
CA ILE A 220 -8.69 9.63 6.01
C ILE A 220 -7.39 8.86 5.77
N LEU A 221 -6.82 8.30 6.83
CA LEU A 221 -5.72 7.34 6.77
C LEU A 221 -6.31 5.92 6.66
N PRO A 222 -6.14 5.20 5.54
CA PRO A 222 -6.47 3.79 5.51
C PRO A 222 -5.45 2.98 6.31
N VAL A 223 -5.94 1.95 7.00
CA VAL A 223 -5.14 1.07 7.84
C VAL A 223 -5.55 -0.37 7.57
N SER A 224 -4.62 -1.18 7.07
CA SER A 224 -4.71 -2.64 7.27
C SER A 224 -4.25 -2.95 8.69
N ASN A 225 -5.03 -3.77 9.39
CA ASN A 225 -4.71 -4.31 10.72
C ASN A 225 -4.56 -5.83 10.54
N CYS A 226 -3.46 -6.24 9.92
CA CYS A 226 -3.28 -7.59 9.42
C CYS A 226 -2.89 -8.60 10.49
N GLY A 227 -3.13 -9.88 10.19
CA GLY A 227 -2.78 -10.98 11.08
C GLY A 227 -3.50 -12.26 10.69
N ARG A 228 -4.42 -12.72 11.53
CA ARG A 228 -5.21 -13.93 11.25
C ARG A 228 -6.34 -13.64 10.25
N ILE A 229 -6.63 -14.64 9.41
CA ILE A 229 -7.70 -14.66 8.42
C ILE A 229 -8.98 -13.91 8.87
N ILE A 230 -9.54 -12.94 8.12
CA ILE A 230 -9.22 -12.50 6.75
C ILE A 230 -9.15 -10.97 6.69
N ASP A 231 -7.95 -10.45 6.42
CA ASP A 231 -7.66 -9.02 6.20
C ASP A 231 -7.14 -8.73 4.77
N GLU A 232 -6.76 -7.48 4.51
CA GLU A 232 -6.26 -6.98 3.22
C GLU A 232 -5.06 -7.76 2.66
N THR A 233 -4.18 -8.29 3.53
CA THR A 233 -3.01 -9.05 3.09
C THR A 233 -3.39 -10.37 2.43
N TYR A 234 -4.47 -11.01 2.88
CA TYR A 234 -5.05 -12.18 2.22
C TYR A 234 -5.85 -11.79 0.97
N THR A 235 -6.73 -10.77 1.07
CA THR A 235 -7.65 -10.47 -0.02
C THR A 235 -7.00 -9.78 -1.20
N LEU A 236 -5.91 -9.02 -0.98
CA LEU A 236 -5.12 -8.42 -2.04
C LEU A 236 -3.96 -9.32 -2.44
N ILE A 237 -2.94 -9.48 -1.60
CA ILE A 237 -1.64 -10.08 -2.00
C ILE A 237 -1.84 -11.51 -2.52
N GLY A 238 -2.62 -12.34 -1.81
CA GLY A 238 -2.92 -13.71 -2.24
C GLY A 238 -3.68 -13.77 -3.56
N SER A 239 -4.71 -12.94 -3.73
CA SER A 239 -5.54 -12.91 -4.96
C SER A 239 -4.79 -12.35 -6.17
N LEU A 240 -3.97 -11.32 -5.97
CA LEU A 240 -3.22 -10.63 -7.02
C LEU A 240 -2.01 -11.46 -7.47
N ALA A 241 -1.29 -12.12 -6.55
CA ALA A 241 -0.26 -13.07 -6.92
C ALA A 241 -0.84 -14.26 -7.70
N ALA A 242 -2.01 -14.79 -7.29
CA ALA A 242 -2.69 -15.84 -8.03
C ALA A 242 -3.19 -15.39 -9.43
N ALA A 243 -3.51 -14.10 -9.61
CA ALA A 243 -3.88 -13.53 -10.90
C ALA A 243 -2.68 -13.49 -11.87
N GLU A 244 -1.50 -13.07 -11.40
CA GLU A 244 -0.28 -13.03 -12.23
C GLU A 244 0.28 -14.43 -12.51
N ILE A 245 0.29 -15.33 -11.51
CA ILE A 245 0.68 -16.74 -11.72
C ILE A 245 -0.17 -17.40 -12.82
N ARG A 246 -1.46 -17.05 -12.93
CA ARG A 246 -2.36 -17.51 -14.00
C ARG A 246 -2.05 -16.90 -15.39
N GLN A 247 -1.30 -15.81 -15.49
CA GLN A 247 -0.80 -15.31 -16.78
C GLN A 247 0.53 -15.96 -17.20
N LEU A 248 1.27 -16.54 -16.24
CA LEU A 248 2.57 -17.17 -16.44
C LEU A 248 2.50 -18.68 -16.72
N CYS A 249 1.30 -19.27 -16.77
CA CYS A 249 1.04 -20.72 -16.90
C CYS A 249 0.02 -21.02 -18.01
#